data_AF-A0A2S4GK07-F1
#
_entry.id   AF-A0A2S4GK07-F1
#
_cell.length_a   1.000
_cell.length_b   1.000
_cell.length_c   1.000
_cell.angle_alpha   90.00
_cell.angle_beta   90.00
_cell.angle_gamma   90.00
#
_symmetry.space_group_name_H-M   'P 1'
#
loop_
_entity.id
_entity.type
_entity.pdbx_description
1 polymer ?
#
loop_
_entity_poly.entity_id
_entity_poly.type
_entity_poly.pdbx_seq_one_letter_code
_entity_poly.pdbx_strand_id
1 'polypeptide(L)' 'MKENLLDRLARESGTAMLSDLHGYISRGKIYDAVCGISSEEYSLKEWEEAAGYILGGKTPYFQSARAARRYLCNCLSRV' A
#
# COMPACT_ATOMS: atom_id res chain seq x y z
N MET A 1 -9.62 -10.82 -14.52
CA MET A 1 -8.36 -10.78 -13.73
C MET A 1 -8.68 -10.12 -12.41
N LYS A 2 -8.23 -10.65 -11.26
CA LYS A 2 -8.44 -9.99 -9.96
C LYS A 2 -7.54 -8.75 -9.92
N GLU A 3 -8.13 -7.60 -9.64
CA GLU A 3 -7.40 -6.36 -9.39
C GLU A 3 -6.66 -6.53 -8.06
N ASN A 4 -5.32 -6.59 -8.11
CA ASN A 4 -4.50 -6.71 -6.91
C ASN A 4 -4.50 -5.36 -6.15
N LEU A 5 -4.30 -5.40 -4.84
CA LEU A 5 -4.22 -4.18 -4.00
C LEU A 5 -3.27 -3.11 -4.57
N LEU A 6 -2.13 -3.54 -5.13
CA LEU A 6 -1.16 -2.65 -5.77
C LEU A 6 -1.72 -1.90 -6.98
N ASP A 7 -2.55 -2.55 -7.80
CA ASP A 7 -3.16 -1.95 -8.99
C ASP A 7 -4.21 -0.91 -8.58
N ARG A 8 -5.03 -1.24 -7.58
CA ARG A 8 -5.98 -0.32 -6.93
C ARG A 8 -5.25 0.90 -6.39
N LEU A 9 -4.16 0.70 -5.63
CA LEU A 9 -3.37 1.78 -5.07
C LEU A 9 -2.73 2.67 -6.15
N ALA A 10 -2.28 2.09 -7.26
CA ALA A 10 -1.73 2.86 -8.38
C ALA A 10 -2.81 3.76 -8.99
N ARG A 11 -4.00 3.21 -9.20
CA ARG A 11 -5.14 3.93 -9.78
C ARG A 11 -5.60 5.08 -8.88
N GLU A 12 -5.76 4.81 -7.59
CA GLU A 12 -6.22 5.80 -6.60
C GLU A 12 -5.16 6.88 -6.32
N SER A 13 -3.87 6.52 -6.31
CA SER A 13 -2.79 7.50 -6.15
C SER A 13 -2.49 8.30 -7.42
N GLY A 14 -3.16 7.98 -8.54
CA GLY A 14 -3.00 8.67 -9.82
C GLY A 14 -1.66 8.35 -10.50
N THR A 15 -0.99 7.26 -10.10
CA THR A 15 0.24 6.81 -10.74
C THR A 15 -0.11 5.83 -11.85
N ALA A 16 0.28 6.14 -13.10
CA ALA A 16 -0.02 5.29 -14.26
C ALA A 16 0.72 3.93 -14.23
N MET A 17 1.73 3.77 -13.36
CA MET A 17 2.59 2.60 -13.34
C MET A 17 2.98 2.21 -11.92
N LEU A 18 2.94 0.89 -11.62
CA LEU A 18 3.33 0.32 -10.33
C LEU A 18 4.74 0.76 -9.90
N SER A 19 5.68 0.87 -10.85
CA SER A 19 7.04 1.30 -10.56
C SER A 19 7.14 2.71 -9.95
N ASP A 20 6.14 3.57 -10.15
CA ASP A 20 6.11 4.93 -9.59
C ASP A 20 5.70 4.92 -8.10
N LEU A 21 4.89 3.94 -7.65
CA LEU A 21 4.56 3.75 -6.24
C LEU A 21 5.80 3.55 -5.37
N HIS A 22 6.82 2.88 -5.92
CA HIS A 22 8.10 2.63 -5.26
C HIS A 22 9.02 3.87 -5.27
N GLY A 23 8.75 4.86 -6.13
CA GLY A 23 9.65 5.96 -6.47
C GLY A 23 9.69 7.15 -5.51
N TYR A 24 9.06 7.10 -4.33
CA TYR A 24 8.94 8.24 -3.38
C TYR A 24 8.15 9.46 -3.88
N ILE A 25 7.80 9.55 -5.16
CA ILE A 25 7.23 10.76 -5.80
C ILE A 25 5.85 11.15 -5.23
N SER A 26 5.07 10.19 -4.72
CA SER A 26 3.66 10.43 -4.34
C SER A 26 3.23 9.83 -2.99
N ARG A 27 4.09 9.82 -1.97
CA ARG A 27 3.77 9.23 -0.64
C ARG A 27 2.45 9.71 -0.03
N GLY A 28 2.15 11.01 -0.15
CA GLY A 28 0.89 11.59 0.34
C GLY A 28 -0.35 11.04 -0.36
N LYS A 29 -0.28 10.84 -1.69
CA LYS A 29 -1.41 10.26 -2.45
C LYS A 29 -1.58 8.77 -2.16
N ILE A 30 -0.47 8.04 -1.99
CA ILE A 30 -0.51 6.64 -1.59
C ILE A 30 -1.09 6.51 -0.18
N TYR A 31 -0.73 7.41 0.74
CA TYR A 31 -1.31 7.45 2.08
C TYR A 31 -2.84 7.61 2.00
N ASP A 32 -3.31 8.56 1.21
CA ASP A 32 -4.75 8.83 1.04
C ASP A 32 -5.48 7.61 0.47
N ALA A 33 -4.92 6.99 -0.58
CA ALA A 33 -5.46 5.75 -1.16
C ALA A 33 -5.52 4.59 -0.15
N VAL A 34 -4.46 4.36 0.62
CA VAL A 34 -4.41 3.32 1.67
C VAL A 34 -5.41 3.63 2.79
N CYS A 35 -5.60 4.91 3.13
CA CYS A 35 -6.56 5.34 4.12
C CYS A 35 -8.01 5.20 3.61
N GLY A 36 -8.24 5.35 2.31
CA GLY A 36 -9.53 5.15 1.67
C GLY A 36 -9.95 3.68 1.55
N ILE A 37 -9.00 2.76 1.37
CA ILE A 37 -9.29 1.33 1.21
C ILE A 37 -9.54 0.65 2.57
N SER A 38 -10.58 -0.17 2.66
CA SER A 38 -10.83 -0.97 3.86
C SER A 38 -9.81 -2.10 3.98
N SER A 39 -9.31 -2.33 5.20
CA SER A 39 -8.40 -3.46 5.46
C SER A 39 -9.05 -4.83 5.24
N GLU A 40 -10.37 -4.91 5.12
CA GLU A 40 -11.12 -6.15 4.92
C GLU A 40 -11.35 -6.47 3.43
N GLU A 41 -11.14 -5.50 2.52
CA GLU A 41 -11.28 -5.71 1.08
C GLU A 41 -10.19 -6.62 0.50
N TYR A 42 -9.02 -6.64 1.13
CA TYR A 42 -7.85 -7.36 0.68
C TYR A 42 -7.26 -8.22 1.80
N SER A 43 -6.67 -9.34 1.39
CA SER A 43 -6.08 -10.28 2.34
C SER A 43 -4.82 -9.70 3.01
N LEU A 44 -4.48 -10.21 4.19
CA LEU A 44 -3.23 -9.85 4.89
C LEU A 44 -2.00 -9.97 3.97
N LYS A 45 -1.94 -11.07 3.21
CA LYS A 45 -0.83 -11.34 2.30
C LYS A 45 -0.69 -10.24 1.23
N GLU A 46 -1.80 -9.79 0.64
CA GLU A 46 -1.78 -8.70 -0.34
C GLU A 46 -1.29 -7.39 0.28
N TRP A 47 -1.69 -7.10 1.51
CA TRP A 47 -1.18 -5.93 2.24
C TRP A 47 0.31 -6.03 2.54
N GLU A 48 0.82 -7.21 2.88
CA GLU A 48 2.24 -7.47 3.11
C GLU A 48 3.07 -7.31 1.84
N GLU A 49 2.58 -7.87 0.73
CA GLU A 49 3.20 -7.75 -0.58
C GLU A 49 3.20 -6.28 -1.04
N ALA A 50 2.08 -5.58 -0.89
CA ALA A 50 1.96 -4.17 -1.25
C ALA A 50 2.89 -3.28 -0.40
N ALA A 51 2.92 -3.50 0.92
CA ALA A 51 3.82 -2.76 1.80
C ALA A 51 5.30 -3.02 1.46
N GLY A 52 5.66 -4.26 1.13
CA GLY A 52 7.04 -4.60 0.76
C GLY A 52 7.46 -3.93 -0.55
N TYR A 53 6.54 -3.90 -1.51
CA TYR A 53 6.73 -3.26 -2.80
C TYR A 53 6.82 -1.72 -2.69
N ILE A 54 5.91 -1.09 -1.94
CA ILE A 54 5.86 0.37 -1.78
C ILE A 54 7.04 0.89 -0.94
N LEU A 55 7.38 0.18 0.15
CA LEU A 55 8.46 0.59 1.05
C LEU A 55 9.84 0.17 0.54
N GLY A 56 9.91 -0.65 -0.52
CA GLY A 56 11.16 -1.10 -1.12
C GLY A 56 12.00 -1.98 -0.19
N GLY A 57 11.36 -2.69 0.74
CA GLY A 57 12.04 -3.34 1.85
C GLY A 57 11.32 -4.58 2.36
N LYS A 58 11.98 -5.28 3.27
CA LYS A 58 11.40 -6.46 3.92
C LYS A 58 10.28 -6.03 4.86
N THR A 59 9.05 -6.36 4.51
CA THR A 59 7.90 -6.11 5.39
C THR A 59 7.97 -6.99 6.62
N PRO A 60 7.67 -6.44 7.81
CA PRO A 60 7.48 -7.26 8.99
C PRO A 60 6.23 -8.12 8.82
N TYR A 61 6.21 -9.28 9.48
CA TYR A 61 5.04 -10.16 9.48
C TYR A 61 3.93 -9.52 10.32
N PHE A 62 2.73 -9.38 9.76
CA PHE A 62 1.59 -8.84 10.51
C PHE A 62 0.60 -9.95 10.89
N GLN A 63 -0.08 -9.77 12.01
CA GLN A 63 -1.11 -10.71 12.47
C GLN A 63 -2.48 -10.49 11.78
N SER A 64 -2.66 -9.36 11.08
CA SER A 64 -3.93 -9.00 10.44
C SER A 64 -3.74 -7.92 9.37
N ALA A 65 -4.59 -7.94 8.34
CA ALA A 65 -4.61 -6.93 7.27
C ALA A 65 -4.70 -5.49 7.81
N ARG A 66 -5.49 -5.28 8.88
CA ARG A 66 -5.60 -3.99 9.57
C ARG A 66 -4.27 -3.50 10.14
N ALA A 67 -3.45 -4.40 10.69
CA ALA A 67 -2.14 -4.05 11.23
C ALA A 67 -1.17 -3.68 10.11
N ALA A 68 -1.17 -4.45 9.01
CA ALA A 68 -0.38 -4.18 7.81
C ALA A 68 -0.73 -2.81 7.20
N ARG A 69 -2.03 -2.54 6.98
CA ARG A 69 -2.52 -1.23 6.50
C ARG A 69 -2.07 -0.09 7.39
N ARG A 70 -2.24 -0.22 8.72
CA ARG A 70 -1.85 0.82 9.68
C ARG A 70 -0.35 1.09 9.66
N TYR A 71 0.46 0.04 9.52
CA TYR A 71 1.91 0.19 9.36
C TYR A 71 2.26 0.94 8.08
N LEU A 72 1.64 0.58 6.96
CA LEU A 72 1.79 1.23 5.67
C LEU A 72 1.45 2.74 5.77
N CYS A 73 0.30 3.08 6.36
CA CYS A 73 -0.09 4.47 6.64
C CYS A 73 0.95 5.20 7.49
N ASN A 74 1.47 4.59 8.55
CA ASN A 74 2.44 5.22 9.44
C ASN A 74 3.79 5.48 8.73
N CYS A 75 4.25 4.53 7.91
CA CYS A 75 5.45 4.72 7.09
C CYS A 75 5.28 5.83 6.05
N LEU A 76 4.09 5.96 5.46
CA LEU A 76 3.79 7.00 4.47
C LEU A 76 3.54 8.38 5.09
N SER A 77 3.00 8.45 6.32
CA SER A 77 2.70 9.68 7.06
C SER A 77 3.93 10.37 7.67
N ARG A 78 5.09 9.72 7.71
CA ARG A 78 6.34 10.25 8.30
C ARG A 78 7.13 11.17 7.34
N VAL A 79 6.45 12.03 6.59
CA VAL A 79 7.05 13.07 5.73
C VAL A 79 6.56 14.44 6.15
#